data_AF-A0A1B6MA71-F1
#
_entry.id   AF-A0A1B6MA71-F1
#
_cell.length_a   1.000
_cell.length_b   1.000
_cell.length_c   1.000
_cell.angle_alpha   90.00
_cell.angle_beta   90.00
_cell.angle_gamma   90.00
#
_symmetry.space_group_name_H-M   'P 1'
#
loop_
_entity.id
_entity.type
_entity.pdbx_description
1 polymer ?
#
loop_
_entity_poly.entity_id
_entity_poly.type
_entity_poly.pdbx_seq_one_letter_code
_entity_poly.pdbx_strand_id
1 'polypeptide(L)'
;MSLKISGLFLFLCAFALVSSKVTKNRKTLQRAITAGKHFRGVNRSGAEFKCVQNGFGVFDGPVDNASIAAMKTWNINIVRVPLNEDCWLGIHNHNPAFSGANYRRAVIAFVNRLRENNLTVILDLHWTDGLYSGPGQGSCYDEAAKCQKPMPDKKNSPKFWQWVAKQFMDDEGIIFDLFNEPFPDRAMNSTGTAAWQCWRNGGDACSGFQYEVAGMQDLLDAVRGVGARNLVMVGGLAWSNDLSQWMTYVPTDAANNIAASWHSYNFNYCNNTACWESEIAPIAARYPVIVGETGENDCDHTYVDELMNWLDSKYISYLGWTWNTWDCFSGPSLIMDYDGSPTAYGIGLKEHLQKQIKD
;
A
#
# COMPACT_ATOMS: atom_id res chain seq x y z
N MET A 1 54.68 33.34 36.39
CA MET A 1 53.85 33.81 35.27
C MET A 1 52.71 32.83 35.12
N SER A 2 51.50 33.29 35.42
CA SER A 2 50.29 32.47 35.59
C SER A 2 49.75 32.03 34.22
N LEU A 3 49.39 30.76 34.05
CA LEU A 3 48.46 30.36 32.99
C LEU A 3 47.58 29.21 33.47
N LYS A 4 46.30 29.53 33.65
CA LYS A 4 45.17 28.59 33.67
C LYS A 4 45.12 27.84 32.34
N ILE A 5 44.76 26.56 32.35
CA ILE A 5 43.66 26.00 31.53
C ILE A 5 43.16 24.73 32.24
N SER A 6 41.92 24.82 32.65
CA SER A 6 41.06 23.79 33.22
C SER A 6 40.30 23.06 32.12
N GLY A 7 40.21 21.74 32.24
CA GLY A 7 39.03 20.94 31.87
C GLY A 7 38.71 20.76 30.39
N LEU A 8 39.19 19.67 29.79
CA LEU A 8 38.48 19.01 28.69
C LEU A 8 39.00 17.58 28.46
N PHE A 9 38.69 16.62 29.33
CA PHE A 9 38.96 15.20 29.07
C PHE A 9 37.94 14.31 29.79
N LEU A 10 36.66 14.42 29.42
CA LEU A 10 35.66 13.47 29.90
C LEU A 10 34.37 13.48 29.06
N PHE A 11 34.46 13.35 27.73
CA PHE A 11 33.28 13.09 26.89
C PHE A 11 33.68 12.35 25.61
N LEU A 12 34.03 11.06 25.69
CA LEU A 12 34.23 10.25 24.47
C LEU A 12 34.03 8.74 24.62
N CYS A 13 33.31 8.26 25.64
CA CYS A 13 33.07 6.81 25.84
C CYS A 13 31.60 6.37 25.98
N ALA A 14 30.63 7.14 25.49
CA ALA A 14 29.20 6.78 25.63
C ALA A 14 28.46 6.45 24.32
N PHE A 15 29.11 6.44 23.15
CA PHE A 15 28.42 6.23 21.86
C PHE A 15 28.71 4.90 21.14
N ALA A 16 29.39 3.95 21.77
CA ALA A 16 29.83 2.72 21.09
C ALA A 16 29.19 1.41 21.59
N LEU A 17 28.22 1.43 22.51
CA LEU A 17 27.71 0.19 23.15
C LEU A 17 26.21 -0.09 23.00
N VAL A 18 25.46 0.70 22.23
CA VAL A 18 24.06 0.36 21.88
C VAL A 18 23.95 -0.33 20.51
N SER A 19 25.03 -0.36 19.71
CA SER A 19 24.99 -0.82 18.31
C SER A 19 25.25 -2.32 18.11
N SER A 20 25.73 -3.07 19.12
CA SER A 20 26.16 -4.48 18.93
C SER A 20 25.14 -5.56 19.31
N LYS A 21 23.91 -5.20 19.71
CA LYS A 21 22.81 -6.16 19.96
C LYS A 21 21.67 -6.14 18.93
N VAL A 22 21.71 -5.27 17.92
CA VAL A 22 20.63 -5.12 16.91
C VAL A 22 20.98 -5.82 15.58
N THR A 23 21.61 -6.99 15.66
CA THR A 23 22.04 -7.76 14.46
C THR A 23 21.58 -9.22 14.47
N LYS A 24 20.42 -9.51 15.08
CA LYS A 24 19.73 -10.80 14.89
C LYS A 24 18.22 -10.60 14.74
N ASN A 25 17.68 -11.07 13.60
CA ASN A 25 16.25 -11.28 13.26
C ASN A 25 15.40 -10.11 12.71
N ARG A 26 15.86 -9.39 11.68
CA ARG A 26 15.01 -8.45 10.91
C ARG A 26 14.19 -9.16 9.81
N LYS A 27 13.20 -9.96 10.23
CA LYS A 27 12.10 -10.52 9.41
C LYS A 27 10.79 -10.49 10.21
N THR A 28 10.52 -9.42 10.95
CA THR A 28 9.49 -9.41 12.01
C THR A 28 8.08 -9.49 11.45
N LEU A 29 7.71 -8.73 10.41
CA LEU A 29 6.34 -8.74 9.89
C LEU A 29 5.96 -10.05 9.17
N GLN A 30 6.76 -10.52 8.21
CA GLN A 30 6.48 -11.81 7.56
C GLN A 30 6.45 -12.94 8.59
N ARG A 31 7.40 -12.98 9.54
CA ARG A 31 7.35 -13.97 10.63
C ARG A 31 6.15 -13.78 11.54
N ALA A 32 5.73 -12.55 11.80
CA ALA A 32 4.54 -12.29 12.60
C ALA A 32 3.30 -12.84 11.87
N ILE A 33 3.13 -12.56 10.58
CA ILE A 33 2.02 -13.11 9.77
C ILE A 33 2.08 -14.64 9.76
N THR A 34 3.25 -15.22 9.48
CA THR A 34 3.45 -16.68 9.51
C THR A 34 3.26 -17.28 10.91
N ALA A 35 3.48 -16.50 11.97
CA ALA A 35 3.26 -16.90 13.37
C ALA A 35 1.83 -16.59 13.84
N GLY A 36 0.91 -16.21 12.94
CA GLY A 36 -0.50 -16.00 13.24
C GLY A 36 -0.89 -14.58 13.64
N LYS A 37 0.03 -13.60 13.59
CA LYS A 37 -0.33 -12.19 13.78
C LYS A 37 -1.19 -11.72 12.61
N HIS A 38 -2.41 -11.33 12.93
CA HIS A 38 -3.39 -10.93 11.95
C HIS A 38 -3.48 -9.40 11.84
N PHE A 39 -3.16 -8.84 10.67
CA PHE A 39 -3.37 -7.41 10.42
C PHE A 39 -4.77 -7.16 9.87
N ARG A 40 -5.53 -6.32 10.57
CA ARG A 40 -6.88 -5.94 10.20
C ARG A 40 -7.04 -4.45 10.34
N GLY A 41 -7.48 -3.79 9.27
CA GLY A 41 -7.44 -2.35 9.23
C GLY A 41 -8.26 -1.70 8.14
N VAL A 42 -7.83 -0.49 7.78
CA VAL A 42 -8.55 0.37 6.85
C VAL A 42 -7.58 1.06 5.89
N ASN A 43 -8.08 1.35 4.69
CA ASN A 43 -7.44 2.27 3.77
C ASN A 43 -7.78 3.71 4.18
N ARG A 44 -6.80 4.61 4.14
CA ARG A 44 -7.00 6.04 4.35
C ARG A 44 -6.63 6.80 3.08
N SER A 45 -7.61 6.90 2.18
CA SER A 45 -7.46 7.53 0.87
C SER A 45 -7.44 9.07 0.96
N GLY A 46 -6.77 9.71 0.00
CA GLY A 46 -6.72 11.16 -0.18
C GLY A 46 -5.35 11.66 -0.64
N ALA A 47 -4.26 10.98 -0.28
CA ALA A 47 -2.92 11.43 -0.62
C ALA A 47 -2.50 11.11 -2.06
N GLU A 48 -3.16 10.16 -2.70
CA GLU A 48 -3.02 9.81 -4.10
C GLU A 48 -3.64 10.84 -5.06
N PHE A 49 -4.65 11.60 -4.65
CA PHE A 49 -5.39 12.45 -5.59
C PHE A 49 -5.51 13.92 -5.18
N LYS A 50 -5.49 14.26 -3.88
CA LYS A 50 -5.87 15.62 -3.45
C LYS A 50 -4.93 16.70 -3.97
N CYS A 51 -3.64 16.37 -4.06
CA CYS A 51 -2.61 17.27 -4.54
C CYS A 51 -2.71 17.57 -6.06
N VAL A 52 -3.26 16.64 -6.85
CA VAL A 52 -3.38 16.76 -8.32
C VAL A 52 -4.78 17.18 -8.79
N GLN A 53 -5.83 17.00 -7.98
CA GLN A 53 -7.20 17.46 -8.25
C GLN A 53 -7.41 18.94 -7.88
N ASN A 54 -6.59 19.82 -8.46
CA ASN A 54 -6.56 21.28 -8.26
C ASN A 54 -5.84 21.78 -6.99
N GLY A 55 -4.99 20.96 -6.37
CA GLY A 55 -4.05 21.43 -5.33
C GLY A 55 -4.75 22.02 -4.12
N PHE A 56 -5.71 21.30 -3.54
CA PHE A 56 -6.48 21.74 -2.36
C PHE A 56 -5.92 21.21 -1.02
N GLY A 57 -4.82 20.46 -1.06
CA GLY A 57 -4.23 19.85 0.12
C GLY A 57 -3.37 18.65 -0.24
N VAL A 58 -2.67 18.12 0.77
CA VAL A 58 -2.02 16.81 0.66
C VAL A 58 -3.02 15.68 0.92
N PHE A 59 -3.98 15.87 1.82
CA PHE A 59 -4.94 14.83 2.24
C PHE A 59 -6.38 15.28 2.05
N ASP A 60 -7.28 14.33 1.78
CA ASP A 60 -8.72 14.55 1.77
C ASP A 60 -9.32 14.26 3.16
N GLY A 61 -9.31 15.25 4.05
CA GLY A 61 -9.79 15.13 5.43
C GLY A 61 -8.68 15.01 6.49
N PRO A 62 -9.03 14.87 7.78
CA PRO A 62 -8.09 14.90 8.89
C PRO A 62 -7.17 13.67 8.93
N VAL A 63 -5.94 13.91 9.38
CA VAL A 63 -4.87 12.91 9.57
C VAL A 63 -4.14 13.12 10.91
N ASP A 64 -4.80 13.80 11.85
CA ASP A 64 -4.26 14.15 13.16
C ASP A 64 -4.48 13.05 14.22
N ASN A 65 -4.13 13.33 15.48
CA ASN A 65 -4.27 12.35 16.56
C ASN A 65 -5.74 12.03 16.86
N ALA A 66 -6.67 12.96 16.63
CA ALA A 66 -8.08 12.72 16.89
C ALA A 66 -8.65 11.75 15.84
N SER A 67 -8.31 11.92 14.56
CA SER A 67 -8.76 10.98 13.53
C SER A 67 -8.16 9.58 13.71
N ILE A 68 -6.91 9.47 14.15
CA ILE A 68 -6.29 8.17 14.48
C ILE A 68 -6.92 7.54 15.72
N ALA A 69 -7.27 8.34 16.74
CA ALA A 69 -8.00 7.84 17.91
C ALA A 69 -9.36 7.27 17.51
N ALA A 70 -10.08 7.95 16.60
CA ALA A 70 -11.35 7.47 16.05
C ALA A 70 -11.18 6.14 15.30
N MET A 71 -10.19 6.03 14.41
CA MET A 71 -9.86 4.76 13.73
C MET A 71 -9.65 3.61 14.71
N LYS A 72 -8.92 3.85 15.80
CA LYS A 72 -8.61 2.82 16.80
C LYS A 72 -9.83 2.36 17.61
N THR A 73 -10.94 3.10 17.62
CA THR A 73 -12.18 2.63 18.25
C THR A 73 -12.78 1.40 17.56
N TRP A 74 -12.42 1.16 16.29
CA TRP A 74 -12.79 -0.04 15.54
C TRP A 74 -11.82 -1.21 15.73
N ASN A 75 -10.85 -1.10 16.64
CA ASN A 75 -9.87 -2.15 16.95
C ASN A 75 -8.90 -2.49 15.79
N ILE A 76 -8.58 -1.52 14.93
CA ILE A 76 -7.60 -1.71 13.84
C ILE A 76 -6.16 -1.78 14.35
N ASN A 77 -5.28 -2.44 13.60
CA ASN A 77 -3.83 -2.49 13.87
C ASN A 77 -2.93 -2.17 12.66
N ILE A 78 -3.53 -1.83 11.52
CA ILE A 78 -2.86 -1.47 10.27
C ILE A 78 -3.64 -0.38 9.53
N VAL A 79 -2.95 0.51 8.83
CA VAL A 79 -3.54 1.50 7.92
C VAL A 79 -2.77 1.51 6.60
N ARG A 80 -3.48 1.47 5.48
CA ARG A 80 -2.89 1.65 4.15
C ARG A 80 -3.07 3.09 3.67
N VAL A 81 -2.00 3.68 3.18
CA VAL A 81 -1.92 5.09 2.76
C VAL A 81 -1.52 5.13 1.28
N PRO A 82 -2.50 5.35 0.38
CA PRO A 82 -2.26 5.54 -1.04
C PRO A 82 -1.45 6.80 -1.34
N LEU A 83 -0.42 6.69 -2.17
CA LEU A 83 0.46 7.82 -2.53
C LEU A 83 0.39 8.17 -4.01
N ASN A 84 0.72 9.42 -4.30
CA ASN A 84 0.83 9.94 -5.66
C ASN A 84 2.31 10.11 -6.06
N GLU A 85 2.68 9.56 -7.22
CA GLU A 85 4.03 9.68 -7.75
C GLU A 85 4.47 11.14 -7.97
N ASP A 86 3.68 11.89 -8.73
CA ASP A 86 4.01 13.25 -9.12
C ASP A 86 4.17 14.16 -7.90
N CYS A 87 3.26 14.03 -6.93
CA CYS A 87 3.29 14.84 -5.72
C CYS A 87 4.45 14.45 -4.82
N TRP A 88 4.82 13.16 -4.75
CA TRP A 88 6.00 12.74 -4.00
C TRP A 88 7.30 13.25 -4.64
N LEU A 89 7.45 13.11 -5.96
CA LEU A 89 8.65 13.52 -6.69
C LEU A 89 8.74 15.04 -6.91
N GLY A 90 7.60 15.74 -6.93
CA GLY A 90 7.52 17.16 -7.23
C GLY A 90 7.68 17.48 -8.72
N ILE A 91 7.09 16.65 -9.58
CA ILE A 91 7.13 16.80 -11.05
C ILE A 91 5.78 17.32 -11.60
N HIS A 92 5.70 17.54 -12.91
CA HIS A 92 4.50 18.03 -13.63
C HIS A 92 3.89 19.36 -13.11
N ASN A 93 4.67 20.16 -12.38
CA ASN A 93 4.31 21.52 -11.92
C ASN A 93 2.98 21.62 -11.14
N HIS A 94 2.61 20.58 -10.38
CA HIS A 94 1.51 20.66 -9.42
C HIS A 94 1.77 21.72 -8.35
N ASN A 95 0.72 22.23 -7.70
CA ASN A 95 0.82 23.28 -6.70
C ASN A 95 1.92 22.98 -5.66
N PRO A 96 3.02 23.77 -5.59
CA PRO A 96 4.17 23.48 -4.75
C PRO A 96 3.85 23.52 -3.25
N ALA A 97 2.71 24.08 -2.84
CA ALA A 97 2.24 24.00 -1.46
C ALA A 97 1.91 22.55 -1.03
N PHE A 98 1.57 21.69 -1.99
CA PHE A 98 1.07 20.32 -1.74
C PHE A 98 1.81 19.25 -2.54
N SER A 99 2.90 19.60 -3.23
CA SER A 99 3.75 18.68 -3.99
C SER A 99 5.21 18.76 -3.51
N GLY A 100 6.05 17.85 -4.00
CA GLY A 100 7.46 17.77 -3.69
C GLY A 100 7.75 17.69 -2.19
N ALA A 101 8.63 18.57 -1.70
CA ALA A 101 9.08 18.54 -0.31
C ALA A 101 7.93 18.74 0.71
N ASN A 102 6.89 19.49 0.35
CA ASN A 102 5.75 19.71 1.24
C ASN A 102 4.86 18.47 1.34
N TYR A 103 4.62 17.79 0.22
CA TYR A 103 3.93 16.49 0.20
C TYR A 103 4.68 15.46 1.05
N ARG A 104 5.98 15.28 0.81
CA ARG A 104 6.80 14.32 1.56
C ARG A 104 6.80 14.60 3.05
N ARG A 105 6.93 15.86 3.47
CA ARG A 105 6.89 16.24 4.90
C ARG A 105 5.54 15.87 5.54
N ALA A 106 4.44 16.15 4.85
CA ALA A 106 3.10 15.83 5.33
C ALA A 106 2.87 14.32 5.44
N VAL A 107 3.27 13.53 4.43
CA VAL A 107 3.20 12.06 4.46
C VAL A 107 4.08 11.49 5.57
N ILE A 108 5.34 11.91 5.68
CA ILE A 108 6.25 11.45 6.77
C ILE A 108 5.64 11.75 8.14
N ALA A 109 5.07 12.94 8.35
CA ALA A 109 4.44 13.29 9.61
C ALA A 109 3.21 12.43 9.92
N PHE A 110 2.40 12.10 8.91
CA PHE A 110 1.24 11.22 9.10
C PHE A 110 1.67 9.78 9.39
N VAL A 111 2.63 9.24 8.64
CA VAL A 111 3.19 7.91 8.88
C VAL A 111 3.75 7.81 10.29
N ASN A 112 4.59 8.76 10.72
CA ASN A 112 5.13 8.77 12.08
C ASN A 112 4.02 8.76 13.14
N ARG A 113 2.96 9.54 12.93
CA ARG A 113 1.82 9.58 13.86
C ARG A 113 1.09 8.23 13.95
N LEU A 114 0.89 7.53 12.83
CA LEU A 114 0.32 6.18 12.81
C LEU A 114 1.23 5.20 13.58
N ARG A 115 2.53 5.26 13.33
CA ARG A 115 3.54 4.41 13.97
C ARG A 115 3.65 4.67 15.48
N GLU A 116 3.63 5.92 15.92
CA GLU A 116 3.57 6.33 17.34
C GLU A 116 2.30 5.82 18.03
N ASN A 117 1.23 5.58 17.26
CA ASN A 117 -0.02 4.98 17.74
C ASN A 117 -0.06 3.45 17.65
N ASN A 118 1.09 2.80 17.40
CA ASN A 118 1.28 1.35 17.24
C ASN A 118 0.53 0.73 16.05
N LEU A 119 0.23 1.51 15.01
CA LEU A 119 -0.38 1.01 13.78
C LEU A 119 0.72 0.66 12.78
N THR A 120 0.64 -0.53 12.19
CA THR A 120 1.44 -0.87 11.00
C THR A 120 0.98 0.00 9.83
N VAL A 121 1.87 0.38 8.92
CA VAL A 121 1.51 1.23 7.78
C VAL A 121 1.91 0.58 6.47
N ILE A 122 0.97 0.50 5.53
CA ILE A 122 1.23 0.15 4.14
C ILE A 122 1.33 1.45 3.34
N LEU A 123 2.44 1.65 2.64
CA LEU A 123 2.60 2.73 1.66
C LEU A 123 2.46 2.12 0.28
N ASP A 124 1.55 2.67 -0.51
CA ASP A 124 1.15 2.15 -1.82
C ASP A 124 1.42 3.20 -2.91
N LEU A 125 2.02 2.76 -4.04
CA LEU A 125 2.08 3.59 -5.24
C LEU A 125 0.75 3.49 -5.99
N HIS A 126 -0.10 4.49 -5.76
CA HIS A 126 -1.49 4.42 -6.19
C HIS A 126 -1.70 4.98 -7.60
N TRP A 127 -1.24 6.21 -7.84
CA TRP A 127 -1.30 6.87 -9.14
C TRP A 127 0.09 7.23 -9.62
N THR A 128 0.35 6.90 -10.89
CA THR A 128 1.62 7.09 -11.59
C THR A 128 1.47 7.98 -12.80
N ASP A 129 2.60 8.51 -13.25
CA ASP A 129 2.73 9.19 -14.52
C ASP A 129 2.60 8.22 -15.70
N GLY A 130 2.47 8.77 -16.90
CA GLY A 130 2.43 8.03 -18.16
C GLY A 130 1.16 8.34 -18.96
N LEU A 131 1.33 8.62 -20.25
CA LEU A 131 0.19 8.87 -21.14
C LEU A 131 -0.56 7.56 -21.38
N TYR A 132 -1.87 7.53 -21.12
CA TYR A 132 -2.68 6.34 -21.41
C TYR A 132 -3.98 6.72 -22.10
N SER A 133 -4.17 6.24 -23.33
CA SER A 133 -5.38 6.48 -24.13
C SER A 133 -6.07 5.17 -24.55
N GLY A 134 -5.90 4.12 -23.76
CA GLY A 134 -6.46 2.78 -24.03
C GLY A 134 -7.82 2.51 -23.36
N PRO A 135 -8.33 1.27 -23.45
CA PRO A 135 -9.60 0.88 -22.83
C PRO A 135 -9.65 1.13 -21.32
N GLY A 136 -10.66 1.84 -20.84
CA GLY A 136 -10.72 2.20 -19.42
C GLY A 136 -9.83 3.39 -19.05
N GLN A 137 -9.40 4.18 -20.04
CA GLN A 137 -8.67 5.44 -19.88
C GLN A 137 -9.18 6.35 -18.75
N GLY A 138 -10.49 6.34 -18.46
CA GLY A 138 -11.06 7.19 -17.41
C GLY A 138 -10.66 8.66 -17.60
N SER A 139 -10.06 9.26 -16.57
CA SER A 139 -9.57 10.64 -16.58
C SER A 139 -8.09 10.79 -16.99
N CYS A 140 -7.49 9.76 -17.59
CA CYS A 140 -6.12 9.81 -18.08
C CYS A 140 -6.02 10.58 -19.41
N TYR A 141 -6.03 11.90 -19.35
CA TYR A 141 -5.91 12.76 -20.54
C TYR A 141 -4.51 13.35 -20.74
N ASP A 142 -3.61 13.20 -19.77
CA ASP A 142 -2.24 13.67 -19.82
C ASP A 142 -1.27 12.67 -19.15
N GLU A 143 0.02 13.00 -19.21
CA GLU A 143 1.09 12.21 -18.58
C GLU A 143 1.08 12.30 -17.06
N ALA A 144 0.43 13.30 -16.46
CA ALA A 144 0.50 13.49 -15.01
C ALA A 144 -0.23 12.35 -14.28
N ALA A 145 0.18 12.13 -13.02
CA ALA A 145 -0.41 11.16 -12.10
C ALA A 145 -1.78 11.64 -11.59
N LYS A 146 -2.73 11.91 -12.47
CA LYS A 146 -4.10 12.38 -12.18
C LYS A 146 -5.17 11.28 -12.20
N CYS A 147 -4.73 10.06 -12.49
CA CYS A 147 -5.58 8.89 -12.65
C CYS A 147 -4.73 7.63 -12.43
N GLN A 148 -5.41 6.50 -12.27
CA GLN A 148 -4.79 5.19 -12.26
C GLN A 148 -4.33 4.79 -13.66
N LYS A 149 -3.09 4.30 -13.79
CA LYS A 149 -2.54 3.74 -15.03
C LYS A 149 -2.59 2.22 -15.01
N PRO A 150 -2.58 1.53 -16.17
CA PRO A 150 -2.56 0.06 -16.20
C PRO A 150 -1.31 -0.55 -15.57
N MET A 151 -0.18 0.16 -15.67
CA MET A 151 1.11 -0.25 -15.14
C MET A 151 1.92 1.00 -14.71
N PRO A 152 2.94 0.84 -13.86
CA PRO A 152 3.88 1.91 -13.52
C PRO A 152 4.76 2.32 -14.70
N ASP A 153 5.20 3.57 -14.73
CA ASP A 153 6.14 4.08 -15.74
C ASP A 153 7.59 3.75 -15.39
N LYS A 154 8.43 3.47 -16.40
CA LYS A 154 9.84 3.15 -16.19
C LYS A 154 10.68 4.34 -15.74
N LYS A 155 10.27 5.55 -16.10
CA LYS A 155 11.07 6.77 -15.95
C LYS A 155 11.06 7.28 -14.50
N ASN A 156 9.96 7.11 -13.78
CA ASN A 156 9.70 7.75 -12.50
C ASN A 156 9.32 6.75 -11.40
N SER A 157 8.56 5.69 -11.70
CA SER A 157 8.08 4.78 -10.65
C SER A 157 9.22 4.09 -9.88
N PRO A 158 10.32 3.65 -10.51
CA PRO A 158 11.51 3.20 -9.78
C PRO A 158 12.15 4.29 -8.90
N LYS A 159 12.16 5.57 -9.33
CA LYS A 159 12.69 6.68 -8.52
C LYS A 159 11.81 6.98 -7.32
N PHE A 160 10.49 6.95 -7.52
CA PHE A 160 9.51 7.04 -6.44
C PHE A 160 9.82 6.00 -5.36
N TRP A 161 9.95 4.73 -5.74
CA TRP A 161 10.23 3.66 -4.79
C TRP A 161 11.58 3.76 -4.12
N GLN A 162 12.64 4.17 -4.84
CA GLN A 162 13.92 4.45 -4.21
C GLN A 162 13.79 5.51 -3.09
N TRP A 163 13.03 6.58 -3.33
CA TRP A 163 12.88 7.67 -2.36
C TRP A 163 12.00 7.27 -1.17
N VAL A 164 10.85 6.64 -1.42
CA VAL A 164 9.96 6.14 -0.37
C VAL A 164 10.68 5.09 0.48
N ALA A 165 11.29 4.09 -0.15
CA ALA A 165 12.01 3.05 0.57
C ALA A 165 13.17 3.63 1.38
N LYS A 166 13.97 4.55 0.80
CA LYS A 166 15.08 5.18 1.53
C LYS A 166 14.61 5.94 2.77
N GLN A 167 13.42 6.54 2.72
CA GLN A 167 12.84 7.29 3.83
C GLN A 167 12.38 6.38 4.99
N PHE A 168 11.88 5.17 4.68
CA PHE A 168 11.17 4.33 5.66
C PHE A 168 11.81 2.96 5.93
N MET A 169 12.93 2.61 5.27
CA MET A 169 13.53 1.27 5.31
C MET A 169 13.95 0.74 6.68
N ASP A 170 14.15 1.63 7.66
CA ASP A 170 14.58 1.26 9.01
C ASP A 170 13.41 1.02 9.98
N ASP A 171 12.17 1.36 9.61
CA ASP A 171 10.97 1.07 10.42
C ASP A 171 10.37 -0.27 10.00
N GLU A 172 10.47 -1.25 10.91
CA GLU A 172 9.98 -2.61 10.68
C GLU A 172 8.44 -2.72 10.64
N GLY A 173 7.69 -1.69 11.02
CA GLY A 173 6.23 -1.65 10.86
C GLY A 173 5.75 -0.96 9.59
N ILE A 174 6.65 -0.75 8.63
CA ILE A 174 6.33 -0.26 7.29
C ILE A 174 6.33 -1.42 6.29
N ILE A 175 5.27 -1.48 5.48
CA ILE A 175 5.08 -2.38 4.35
C ILE A 175 5.03 -1.52 3.07
N PHE A 176 5.66 -1.98 2.00
CA PHE A 176 5.61 -1.32 0.69
C PHE A 176 4.74 -2.13 -0.27
N ASP A 177 3.69 -1.53 -0.81
CA ASP A 177 2.80 -2.15 -1.81
C ASP A 177 3.10 -1.56 -3.18
N LEU A 178 3.78 -2.34 -4.04
CA LEU A 178 4.54 -1.80 -5.18
C LEU A 178 3.69 -1.03 -6.18
N PHE A 179 2.45 -1.43 -6.37
CA PHE A 179 1.50 -0.76 -7.23
C PHE A 179 0.08 -1.22 -6.88
N ASN A 180 -0.85 -0.26 -6.77
CA ASN A 180 -2.22 -0.52 -6.33
C ASN A 180 -2.90 -1.67 -7.06
N GLU A 181 -3.05 -1.53 -8.38
CA GLU A 181 -3.94 -2.37 -9.19
C GLU A 181 -3.40 -2.46 -10.62
N PRO A 182 -2.50 -3.42 -10.89
CA PRO A 182 -2.07 -3.68 -12.26
C PRO A 182 -3.23 -4.23 -13.11
N PHE A 183 -3.40 -3.68 -14.31
CA PHE A 183 -4.34 -4.21 -15.32
C PHE A 183 -3.78 -4.19 -16.75
N PRO A 184 -2.53 -4.66 -16.99
CA PRO A 184 -1.98 -4.73 -18.33
C PRO A 184 -2.79 -5.64 -19.25
N ASP A 185 -3.54 -6.59 -18.70
CA ASP A 185 -4.41 -7.50 -19.43
C ASP A 185 -5.51 -6.77 -20.21
N ARG A 186 -6.07 -5.70 -19.63
CA ARG A 186 -7.01 -4.82 -20.32
C ARG A 186 -6.32 -3.89 -21.31
N ALA A 187 -5.17 -3.34 -20.96
CA ALA A 187 -4.42 -2.43 -21.83
C ALA A 187 -3.90 -3.14 -23.10
N MET A 188 -3.48 -4.39 -22.97
CA MET A 188 -2.96 -5.23 -24.05
C MET A 188 -4.03 -6.09 -24.73
N ASN A 189 -5.26 -6.13 -24.20
CA ASN A 189 -6.31 -7.07 -24.60
C ASN A 189 -5.81 -8.53 -24.62
N SER A 190 -5.15 -8.95 -23.53
CA SER A 190 -4.54 -10.27 -23.39
C SER A 190 -4.54 -10.70 -21.92
N THR A 191 -5.16 -11.81 -21.55
CA THR A 191 -5.20 -12.29 -20.16
C THR A 191 -4.23 -13.45 -19.88
N GLY A 192 -3.41 -13.81 -20.86
CA GLY A 192 -2.52 -14.98 -20.79
C GLY A 192 -1.09 -14.65 -20.38
N THR A 193 -0.16 -15.52 -20.79
CA THR A 193 1.28 -15.41 -20.58
C THR A 193 1.82 -14.01 -20.88
N ALA A 194 1.34 -13.34 -21.94
CA ALA A 194 1.83 -12.03 -22.35
C ALA A 194 1.58 -10.94 -21.29
N ALA A 195 0.40 -10.89 -20.69
CA ALA A 195 0.11 -9.90 -19.64
C ALA A 195 0.89 -10.16 -18.36
N TRP A 196 1.07 -11.42 -17.96
CA TRP A 196 1.92 -11.76 -16.82
C TRP A 196 3.41 -11.47 -17.08
N GLN A 197 3.89 -11.65 -18.31
CA GLN A 197 5.24 -11.25 -18.71
C GLN A 197 5.40 -9.73 -18.70
N CYS A 198 4.43 -8.97 -19.20
CA CYS A 198 4.42 -7.51 -19.10
C CYS A 198 4.42 -7.07 -17.63
N TRP A 199 3.50 -7.59 -16.82
CA TRP A 199 3.37 -7.32 -15.40
C TRP A 199 4.69 -7.51 -14.64
N ARG A 200 5.37 -8.64 -14.88
CA ARG A 200 6.64 -8.95 -14.19
C ARG A 200 7.80 -8.10 -14.70
N ASN A 201 7.97 -8.03 -16.02
CA ASN A 201 9.23 -7.61 -16.66
C ASN A 201 9.21 -6.18 -17.18
N GLY A 202 8.04 -5.59 -17.44
CA GLY A 202 7.92 -4.29 -18.08
C GLY A 202 8.55 -4.25 -19.49
N GLY A 203 8.95 -3.05 -19.91
CA GLY A 203 9.69 -2.81 -21.15
C GLY A 203 9.06 -3.47 -22.38
N ASP A 204 9.88 -4.18 -23.15
CA ASP A 204 9.47 -4.83 -24.41
C ASP A 204 8.38 -5.90 -24.24
N ALA A 205 8.18 -6.44 -23.03
CA ALA A 205 7.09 -7.38 -22.77
C ALA A 205 5.71 -6.69 -22.78
N CYS A 206 5.67 -5.35 -22.65
CA CYS A 206 4.46 -4.54 -22.58
C CYS A 206 4.16 -3.83 -23.92
N SER A 207 3.93 -4.62 -24.97
CA SER A 207 3.58 -4.07 -26.28
C SER A 207 2.28 -3.26 -26.25
N GLY A 208 2.26 -2.11 -26.92
CA GLY A 208 1.04 -1.29 -27.10
C GLY A 208 0.85 -0.18 -26.07
N PHE A 209 1.74 -0.05 -25.09
CA PHE A 209 1.76 1.09 -24.17
C PHE A 209 2.37 2.34 -24.82
N GLN A 210 1.85 3.52 -24.46
CA GLN A 210 2.33 4.82 -24.93
C GLN A 210 3.48 5.40 -24.08
N TYR A 211 3.86 4.70 -23.01
CA TYR A 211 5.03 4.96 -22.19
C TYR A 211 5.79 3.65 -21.96
N GLU A 212 7.08 3.74 -21.65
CA GLU A 212 7.85 2.56 -21.26
C GLU A 212 7.41 2.09 -19.88
N VAL A 213 7.01 0.83 -19.77
CA VAL A 213 6.48 0.25 -18.53
C VAL A 213 7.60 -0.22 -17.60
N ALA A 214 7.51 0.11 -16.32
CA ALA A 214 8.22 -0.61 -15.26
C ALA A 214 7.42 -1.86 -14.84
N GLY A 215 8.08 -3.02 -14.86
CA GLY A 215 7.50 -4.24 -14.31
C GLY A 215 7.63 -4.30 -12.80
N MET A 216 6.92 -5.24 -12.16
CA MET A 216 7.02 -5.42 -10.70
C MET A 216 8.44 -5.76 -10.23
N GLN A 217 9.26 -6.42 -11.06
CA GLN A 217 10.67 -6.67 -10.72
C GLN A 217 11.46 -5.34 -10.64
N ASP A 218 11.20 -4.38 -11.54
CA ASP A 218 11.90 -3.09 -11.52
C ASP A 218 11.62 -2.31 -10.23
N LEU A 219 10.36 -2.32 -9.80
CA LEU A 219 9.94 -1.63 -8.59
C LEU A 219 10.50 -2.31 -7.33
N LEU A 220 10.51 -3.65 -7.30
CA LEU A 220 11.15 -4.40 -6.24
C LEU A 220 12.66 -4.10 -6.17
N ASP A 221 13.34 -4.11 -7.31
CA ASP A 221 14.77 -3.83 -7.40
C ASP A 221 15.07 -2.39 -6.95
N ALA A 222 14.19 -1.43 -7.23
CA ALA A 222 14.28 -0.07 -6.71
C ALA A 222 14.20 -0.02 -5.17
N VAL A 223 13.27 -0.74 -4.56
CA VAL A 223 13.14 -0.86 -3.10
C VAL A 223 14.37 -1.56 -2.49
N ARG A 224 14.79 -2.69 -3.05
CA ARG A 224 15.93 -3.46 -2.53
C ARG A 224 17.27 -2.77 -2.78
N GLY A 225 17.41 -2.03 -3.88
CA GLY A 225 18.62 -1.34 -4.28
C GLY A 225 19.07 -0.25 -3.29
N VAL A 226 18.15 0.31 -2.50
CA VAL A 226 18.49 1.26 -1.42
C VAL A 226 18.83 0.58 -0.09
N GLY A 227 18.75 -0.75 -0.03
CA GLY A 227 19.01 -1.58 1.15
C GLY A 227 17.77 -1.95 1.97
N ALA A 228 16.57 -1.61 1.50
CA ALA A 228 15.34 -1.87 2.26
C ALA A 228 15.02 -3.36 2.34
N ARG A 229 14.67 -3.83 3.55
CA ARG A 229 14.33 -5.24 3.83
C ARG A 229 12.90 -5.43 4.32
N ASN A 230 12.09 -4.37 4.31
CA ASN A 230 10.67 -4.37 4.65
C ASN A 230 9.89 -5.42 3.85
N LEU A 231 8.74 -5.81 4.39
CA LEU A 231 7.78 -6.63 3.64
C LEU A 231 7.33 -5.84 2.41
N VAL A 232 7.34 -6.49 1.25
CA VAL A 232 6.88 -5.90 -0.01
C VAL A 232 5.66 -6.66 -0.51
N MET A 233 4.55 -5.97 -0.70
CA MET A 233 3.33 -6.48 -1.33
C MET A 233 3.42 -6.29 -2.85
N VAL A 234 2.99 -7.30 -3.59
CA VAL A 234 2.92 -7.27 -5.06
C VAL A 234 1.57 -7.82 -5.50
N GLY A 235 0.74 -6.98 -6.12
CA GLY A 235 -0.58 -7.36 -6.67
C GLY A 235 -0.47 -8.08 -8.01
N GLY A 236 -1.51 -8.80 -8.43
CA GLY A 236 -1.59 -9.50 -9.72
C GLY A 236 -2.25 -8.70 -10.83
N LEU A 237 -2.90 -9.39 -11.77
CA LEU A 237 -3.62 -8.77 -12.89
C LEU A 237 -5.06 -8.40 -12.50
N ALA A 238 -5.80 -7.83 -13.46
CA ALA A 238 -7.21 -7.50 -13.30
C ALA A 238 -7.47 -6.70 -12.01
N TRP A 239 -6.73 -5.60 -11.83
CA TRP A 239 -6.77 -4.74 -10.66
C TRP A 239 -6.48 -5.51 -9.37
N SER A 240 -5.35 -6.23 -9.35
CA SER A 240 -4.93 -7.04 -8.20
C SER A 240 -5.91 -8.13 -7.76
N ASN A 241 -6.90 -8.52 -8.59
CA ASN A 241 -7.85 -9.58 -8.26
C ASN A 241 -7.46 -10.96 -8.83
N ASP A 242 -6.86 -11.01 -10.02
CA ASP A 242 -6.36 -12.25 -10.62
C ASP A 242 -4.95 -12.56 -10.09
N LEU A 243 -4.89 -13.54 -9.19
CA LEU A 243 -3.63 -14.09 -8.66
C LEU A 243 -3.30 -15.48 -9.21
N SER A 244 -4.03 -15.97 -10.21
CA SER A 244 -3.97 -17.35 -10.69
C SER A 244 -2.56 -17.80 -11.14
N GLN A 245 -1.73 -16.88 -11.65
CA GLN A 245 -0.35 -17.14 -12.04
C GLN A 245 0.68 -16.45 -11.14
N TRP A 246 0.27 -15.85 -10.02
CA TRP A 246 1.16 -15.06 -9.18
C TRP A 246 2.39 -15.87 -8.73
N MET A 247 2.22 -17.11 -8.27
CA MET A 247 3.36 -17.96 -7.86
C MET A 247 4.29 -18.36 -9.01
N THR A 248 3.81 -18.35 -10.26
CA THR A 248 4.62 -18.60 -11.45
C THR A 248 5.49 -17.38 -11.78
N TYR A 249 4.93 -16.17 -11.63
CA TYR A 249 5.58 -14.94 -12.08
C TYR A 249 6.17 -14.08 -10.96
N VAL A 250 5.94 -14.40 -9.68
CA VAL A 250 6.42 -13.61 -8.53
C VAL A 250 7.87 -13.14 -8.73
N PRO A 251 8.15 -11.83 -8.54
CA PRO A 251 9.49 -11.29 -8.62
C PRO A 251 10.49 -12.01 -7.72
N THR A 252 11.75 -12.05 -8.14
CA THR A 252 12.83 -12.61 -7.32
C THR A 252 13.26 -11.58 -6.29
N ASP A 253 13.07 -11.89 -4.99
CA ASP A 253 13.41 -10.99 -3.89
C ASP A 253 14.67 -11.44 -3.14
N ALA A 254 15.73 -10.64 -3.22
CA ALA A 254 16.95 -10.86 -2.44
C ALA A 254 16.73 -10.88 -0.92
N ALA A 255 15.69 -10.21 -0.42
CA ALA A 255 15.33 -10.23 1.00
C ALA A 255 14.48 -11.45 1.40
N ASN A 256 13.90 -12.17 0.43
CA ASN A 256 12.90 -13.22 0.63
C ASN A 256 11.81 -12.75 1.62
N ASN A 257 11.22 -11.59 1.37
CA ASN A 257 10.24 -10.92 2.22
C ASN A 257 9.15 -10.23 1.38
N ILE A 258 8.44 -11.04 0.59
CA ILE A 258 7.31 -10.65 -0.27
C ILE A 258 5.99 -11.23 0.26
N ALA A 259 4.91 -10.47 0.08
CA ALA A 259 3.52 -10.89 0.20
C ALA A 259 2.77 -10.68 -1.12
N ALA A 260 1.73 -11.47 -1.37
CA ALA A 260 0.77 -11.16 -2.43
C ALA A 260 -0.21 -10.07 -1.95
N SER A 261 -0.42 -9.04 -2.76
CA SER A 261 -1.51 -8.07 -2.58
C SER A 261 -2.73 -8.58 -3.33
N TRP A 262 -3.89 -8.62 -2.68
CA TRP A 262 -5.15 -9.02 -3.33
C TRP A 262 -6.24 -7.98 -3.09
N HIS A 263 -6.99 -7.63 -4.13
CA HIS A 263 -8.14 -6.74 -4.03
C HIS A 263 -9.41 -7.53 -4.31
N SER A 264 -10.41 -7.39 -3.43
CA SER A 264 -11.58 -8.25 -3.44
C SER A 264 -12.87 -7.48 -3.16
N TYR A 265 -13.71 -7.38 -4.19
CA TYR A 265 -15.05 -6.81 -4.11
C TYR A 265 -16.10 -7.74 -4.70
N ASN A 266 -17.36 -7.51 -4.34
CA ASN A 266 -18.53 -8.28 -4.81
C ASN A 266 -18.70 -8.28 -6.34
N PHE A 267 -18.12 -7.32 -7.06
CA PHE A 267 -18.17 -7.20 -8.52
C PHE A 267 -16.94 -7.75 -9.26
N ASN A 268 -15.96 -8.30 -8.55
CA ASN A 268 -14.76 -8.87 -9.16
C ASN A 268 -15.00 -10.28 -9.74
N TYR A 269 -14.08 -10.74 -10.57
CA TYR A 269 -14.09 -12.11 -11.09
C TYR A 269 -13.92 -13.14 -9.97
N CYS A 270 -12.88 -12.99 -9.15
CA CYS A 270 -12.69 -13.83 -7.98
C CYS A 270 -13.36 -13.16 -6.76
N ASN A 271 -14.63 -13.51 -6.54
CA ASN A 271 -15.52 -12.91 -5.54
C ASN A 271 -16.34 -13.95 -4.75
N ASN A 272 -15.95 -15.21 -4.73
CA ASN A 272 -16.70 -16.24 -4.00
C ASN A 272 -15.78 -17.31 -3.43
N THR A 273 -16.29 -18.05 -2.44
CA THR A 273 -15.54 -19.10 -1.74
C THR A 273 -14.88 -20.11 -2.70
N ALA A 274 -15.51 -20.45 -3.83
CA ALA A 274 -14.92 -21.40 -4.78
C ALA A 274 -13.62 -20.87 -5.39
N CYS A 275 -13.59 -19.61 -5.84
CA CYS A 275 -12.37 -19.01 -6.37
C CYS A 275 -11.33 -18.77 -5.27
N TRP A 276 -11.76 -18.37 -4.06
CA TRP A 276 -10.85 -18.11 -2.94
C TRP A 276 -10.07 -19.37 -2.55
N GLU A 277 -10.74 -20.52 -2.52
CA GLU A 277 -10.09 -21.82 -2.27
C GLU A 277 -9.21 -22.28 -3.42
N SER A 278 -9.59 -22.03 -4.68
CA SER A 278 -8.80 -22.50 -5.83
C SER A 278 -7.60 -21.63 -6.18
N GLU A 279 -7.67 -20.32 -5.94
CA GLU A 279 -6.64 -19.35 -6.36
C GLU A 279 -5.87 -18.74 -5.19
N ILE A 280 -6.55 -18.33 -4.13
CA ILE A 280 -5.95 -17.55 -3.05
C ILE A 280 -5.36 -18.45 -1.95
N ALA A 281 -6.09 -19.48 -1.50
CA ALA A 281 -5.62 -20.40 -0.47
C ALA A 281 -4.28 -21.09 -0.82
N PRO A 282 -4.03 -21.53 -2.07
CA PRO A 282 -2.74 -22.11 -2.43
C PRO A 282 -1.57 -21.14 -2.30
N ILE A 283 -1.80 -19.84 -2.52
CA ILE A 283 -0.80 -18.79 -2.32
C ILE A 283 -0.56 -18.59 -0.83
N ALA A 284 -1.64 -18.47 -0.04
CA ALA A 284 -1.57 -18.29 1.42
C ALA A 284 -0.82 -19.43 2.14
N ALA A 285 -0.82 -20.64 1.56
CA ALA A 285 -0.05 -21.77 2.07
C ALA A 285 1.48 -21.65 1.86
N ARG A 286 1.95 -20.71 1.03
CA ARG A 286 3.37 -20.55 0.66
C ARG A 286 3.92 -19.14 0.90
N TYR A 287 3.07 -18.13 0.78
CA TYR A 287 3.39 -16.72 0.92
C TYR A 287 2.36 -16.05 1.82
N PRO A 288 2.74 -15.00 2.58
CA PRO A 288 1.74 -14.11 3.15
C PRO A 288 0.86 -13.54 2.03
N VAL A 289 -0.44 -13.52 2.28
CA VAL A 289 -1.42 -12.80 1.46
C VAL A 289 -1.97 -11.68 2.33
N ILE A 290 -2.09 -10.49 1.76
CA ILE A 290 -2.73 -9.34 2.40
C ILE A 290 -3.77 -8.80 1.42
N VAL A 291 -5.03 -8.74 1.85
CA VAL A 291 -6.09 -8.09 1.10
C VAL A 291 -5.89 -6.58 1.25
N GLY A 292 -5.26 -5.96 0.24
CA GLY A 292 -4.92 -4.53 0.25
C GLY A 292 -6.17 -3.66 0.31
N GLU A 293 -7.23 -4.11 -0.37
CA GLU A 293 -8.52 -3.46 -0.39
C GLU A 293 -9.68 -4.48 -0.46
N THR A 294 -10.72 -4.25 0.33
CA THR A 294 -11.99 -4.96 0.20
C THR A 294 -13.18 -4.07 0.51
N GLY A 295 -14.30 -4.30 -0.18
CA GLY A 295 -15.57 -3.62 0.01
C GLY A 295 -16.67 -4.16 -0.89
N GLU A 296 -17.83 -3.49 -0.91
CA GLU A 296 -18.95 -3.78 -1.80
C GLU A 296 -19.64 -2.49 -2.26
N ASN A 297 -20.41 -2.54 -3.35
CA ASN A 297 -20.94 -1.36 -4.05
C ASN A 297 -22.47 -1.14 -3.91
N ASP A 298 -23.10 -1.82 -2.96
CA ASP A 298 -24.53 -1.76 -2.67
C ASP A 298 -24.84 -1.17 -1.28
N CYS A 299 -23.80 -0.66 -0.60
CA CYS A 299 -23.86 -0.16 0.78
C CYS A 299 -24.39 -1.21 1.79
N ASP A 300 -24.25 -2.50 1.48
CA ASP A 300 -24.54 -3.61 2.38
C ASP A 300 -23.25 -4.18 2.98
N HIS A 301 -23.45 -5.20 3.80
CA HIS A 301 -22.54 -6.07 4.52
C HIS A 301 -22.08 -7.41 3.97
N THR A 302 -22.93 -7.95 3.10
CA THR A 302 -23.14 -9.40 3.02
C THR A 302 -21.91 -10.08 2.42
N TYR A 303 -21.33 -9.43 1.42
CA TYR A 303 -20.13 -9.93 0.77
C TYR A 303 -18.91 -9.85 1.70
N VAL A 304 -18.68 -8.69 2.34
CA VAL A 304 -17.51 -8.55 3.22
C VAL A 304 -17.61 -9.43 4.46
N ASP A 305 -18.81 -9.70 4.97
CA ASP A 305 -19.01 -10.64 6.07
C ASP A 305 -18.58 -12.07 5.70
N GLU A 306 -18.99 -12.59 4.54
CA GLU A 306 -18.56 -13.91 4.07
C GLU A 306 -17.05 -13.95 3.88
N LEU A 307 -16.50 -12.93 3.22
CA LEU A 307 -15.07 -12.83 2.93
C LEU A 307 -14.23 -12.76 4.20
N MET A 308 -14.55 -11.87 5.15
CA MET A 308 -13.79 -11.72 6.39
C MET A 308 -13.77 -13.01 7.23
N ASN A 309 -14.88 -13.74 7.28
CA ASN A 309 -14.93 -15.05 7.95
C ASN A 309 -13.99 -16.06 7.28
N TRP A 310 -13.97 -16.11 5.96
CA TRP A 310 -13.05 -16.97 5.21
C TRP A 310 -11.59 -16.56 5.44
N LEU A 311 -11.28 -15.27 5.35
CA LEU A 311 -9.93 -14.72 5.57
C LEU A 311 -9.40 -15.03 6.97
N ASP A 312 -10.24 -14.86 8.00
CA ASP A 312 -9.94 -15.23 9.38
C ASP A 312 -9.60 -16.72 9.50
N SER A 313 -10.34 -17.60 8.84
CA SER A 313 -10.07 -19.05 8.85
C SER A 313 -8.72 -19.43 8.22
N LYS A 314 -8.17 -18.55 7.38
CA LYS A 314 -6.89 -18.74 6.67
C LYS A 314 -5.75 -17.88 7.23
N TYR A 315 -6.00 -17.07 8.27
CA TYR A 315 -5.04 -16.09 8.82
C TYR A 315 -4.55 -15.06 7.77
N ILE A 316 -5.40 -14.68 6.82
CA ILE A 316 -5.07 -13.72 5.76
C ILE A 316 -5.48 -12.32 6.20
N SER A 317 -4.50 -11.41 6.28
CA SER A 317 -4.72 -10.02 6.69
C SER A 317 -5.54 -9.22 5.67
N TYR A 318 -6.29 -8.21 6.12
CA TYR A 318 -7.16 -7.43 5.23
C TYR A 318 -7.43 -6.00 5.70
N LEU A 319 -7.74 -5.13 4.74
CA LEU A 319 -8.08 -3.73 4.99
C LEU A 319 -9.34 -3.33 4.24
N GLY A 320 -10.33 -2.79 4.97
CA GLY A 320 -11.53 -2.24 4.37
C GLY A 320 -11.25 -0.94 3.60
N TRP A 321 -11.84 -0.82 2.42
CA TRP A 321 -11.89 0.42 1.66
C TRP A 321 -13.25 1.10 1.92
N THR A 322 -13.34 2.32 2.45
CA THR A 322 -12.27 3.24 2.86
C THR A 322 -12.64 4.13 4.05
N TRP A 323 -11.67 4.58 4.84
CA TRP A 323 -11.88 5.53 5.95
C TRP A 323 -11.97 6.98 5.44
N ASN A 324 -13.02 7.28 4.68
CA ASN A 324 -13.36 8.61 4.20
C ASN A 324 -14.85 8.86 4.45
N THR A 325 -15.32 10.11 4.33
CA THR A 325 -16.74 10.48 4.50
C THR A 325 -17.45 10.59 3.15
N TRP A 326 -17.20 9.62 2.28
CA TRP A 326 -17.78 9.58 0.93
C TRP A 326 -19.09 8.76 0.91
N ASP A 327 -19.67 8.65 -0.28
CA ASP A 327 -20.85 7.82 -0.52
C ASP A 327 -20.48 6.32 -0.54
N CYS A 328 -21.25 5.50 0.15
CA CYS A 328 -20.99 4.05 0.24
C CYS A 328 -21.41 3.25 -1.00
N PHE A 329 -22.21 3.79 -1.92
CA PHE A 329 -22.62 3.07 -3.14
C PHE A 329 -21.63 3.23 -4.29
N SER A 330 -21.06 4.43 -4.46
CA SER A 330 -20.23 4.78 -5.62
C SER A 330 -18.73 4.64 -5.39
N GLY A 331 -18.30 4.44 -4.15
CA GLY A 331 -16.94 4.07 -3.78
C GLY A 331 -16.91 3.71 -2.29
N PRO A 332 -16.87 2.40 -1.92
CA PRO A 332 -17.29 1.98 -0.59
C PRO A 332 -16.60 2.78 0.49
N SER A 333 -17.40 3.35 1.36
CA SER A 333 -16.97 4.31 2.37
C SER A 333 -17.41 3.80 3.72
N LEU A 334 -16.46 3.59 4.62
CA LEU A 334 -16.70 2.97 5.93
C LEU A 334 -17.40 3.92 6.89
N ILE A 335 -17.18 5.23 6.78
CA ILE A 335 -17.63 6.20 7.78
C ILE A 335 -18.49 7.30 7.16
N MET A 336 -19.44 7.80 7.96
CA MET A 336 -20.22 9.02 7.66
C MET A 336 -19.52 10.27 8.19
N ASP A 337 -18.74 10.14 9.26
CA ASP A 337 -18.00 11.23 9.91
C ASP A 337 -16.64 10.72 10.44
N TYR A 338 -15.66 11.62 10.52
CA TYR A 338 -14.32 11.33 11.02
C TYR A 338 -14.25 11.01 12.52
N ASP A 339 -15.36 11.12 13.25
CA ASP A 339 -15.52 10.53 14.59
C ASP A 339 -15.59 8.99 14.60
N GLY A 340 -15.69 8.35 13.43
CA GLY A 340 -15.77 6.89 13.28
C GLY A 340 -17.18 6.32 13.25
N SER A 341 -18.21 7.16 13.07
CA SER A 341 -19.59 6.75 12.83
C SER A 341 -19.69 5.97 11.51
N PRO A 342 -20.13 4.69 11.52
CA PRO A 342 -20.10 3.84 10.34
C PRO A 342 -21.24 4.15 9.36
N THR A 343 -21.00 3.97 8.06
CA THR A 343 -22.07 3.75 7.06
C THR A 343 -22.71 2.36 7.26
N ALA A 344 -23.75 2.03 6.49
CA ALA A 344 -24.33 0.68 6.53
C ALA A 344 -23.30 -0.41 6.16
N TYR A 345 -22.52 -0.21 5.09
CA TYR A 345 -21.36 -1.03 4.76
C TYR A 345 -20.31 -1.08 5.90
N GLY A 346 -19.99 0.07 6.49
CA GLY A 346 -19.01 0.16 7.57
C GLY A 346 -19.37 -0.59 8.85
N ILE A 347 -20.65 -0.87 9.10
CA ILE A 347 -21.10 -1.67 10.24
C ILE A 347 -20.48 -3.06 10.20
N GLY A 348 -20.47 -3.74 9.04
CA GLY A 348 -19.94 -5.08 8.90
C GLY A 348 -18.49 -5.19 9.36
N LEU A 349 -17.61 -4.34 8.80
CA LEU A 349 -16.20 -4.31 9.21
C LEU A 349 -16.06 -3.94 10.69
N LYS A 350 -16.72 -2.87 11.15
CA LYS A 350 -16.61 -2.41 12.54
C LYS A 350 -16.96 -3.50 13.54
N GLU A 351 -18.13 -4.12 13.38
CA GLU A 351 -18.60 -5.16 14.28
C GLU A 351 -17.73 -6.41 14.23
N HIS A 352 -17.25 -6.78 13.04
CA HIS A 352 -16.34 -7.92 12.87
C HIS A 352 -15.03 -7.68 13.62
N LEU A 353 -14.41 -6.52 13.48
CA LEU A 353 -13.14 -6.20 14.14
C LEU A 353 -13.25 -6.07 15.66
N GLN A 354 -14.39 -5.59 16.17
CA GLN A 354 -14.62 -5.45 17.61
C GLN A 354 -14.86 -6.79 18.32
N LYS A 355 -15.26 -7.84 17.59
CA LYS A 355 -15.39 -9.21 18.13
C LYS A 355 -14.04 -9.91 18.34
N GLN A 356 -12.98 -9.43 17.69
CA GLN A 356 -11.67 -10.05 17.74
C GLN A 356 -10.95 -9.67 19.04
N ILE A 357 -10.35 -10.67 19.71
CA ILE A 357 -9.51 -10.44 20.90
C ILE A 357 -8.33 -9.56 20.48
N LYS A 358 -7.95 -8.59 21.33
CA LYS A 358 -6.75 -7.79 21.12
C LYS A 358 -5.52 -8.67 21.28
N ASP A 359 -4.87 -9.00 20.17
CA ASP A 359 -3.57 -9.70 20.13
C ASP A 359 -2.42 -8.82 20.62
#